data_AF-A0A7V8SY74-F1
#
_entry.id   AF-A0A7V8SY74-F1
#
_cell.length_a   1.000
_cell.length_b   1.000
_cell.length_c   1.000
_cell.angle_alpha   90.00
_cell.angle_beta   90.00
_cell.angle_gamma   90.00
#
_symmetry.space_group_name_H-M   'P 1'
#
loop_
_entity.id
_entity.type
_entity.pdbx_description
1 polymer ?
#
loop_
_entity_poly.entity_id
_entity_poly.type
_entity_poly.pdbx_seq_one_letter_code
_entity_poly.pdbx_strand_id
1 'polypeptide(L)'
;MQKNLTARSIVIVVVILLCVFGIIGAPKSMAELKQNWQNNIRLGLDLKGGSHLVLQVQVQDAAKAEADQVIDRMKEDLKKQNISWNSIDRNDPQVVQDADSIQITIKGVPATQSSAFRSLINERYSDWVLTAVNSTDYAMRMKPSEIVALKRDTVEREIQTIGNRIDQLGLAEKSVQQYGRAGDEYQVLVQLPGVDDPARVKELIGTTAVLEITDVKDGPFASREAGLSAHGGVLPLNTKLVRSIPRAGSEGEQWYLVGRNPVISGREMRNARAGQDEFRKWETN
;
A
#
# COMPACT_ATOMS: atom_id res chain seq x y z
N MET A 1 -22.18 44.08 -49.63
CA MET A 1 -21.36 43.42 -48.57
C MET A 1 -21.58 41.89 -48.52
N GLN A 2 -21.33 41.14 -49.61
CA GLN A 2 -21.61 39.69 -49.66
C GLN A 2 -20.47 38.80 -50.22
N LYS A 3 -19.29 39.35 -50.52
CA LYS A 3 -18.20 38.59 -51.17
C LYS A 3 -17.46 37.59 -50.26
N ASN A 4 -17.76 37.55 -48.96
CA ASN A 4 -17.08 36.69 -47.99
C ASN A 4 -17.93 35.52 -47.46
N LEU A 5 -19.20 35.42 -47.86
CA LEU A 5 -20.10 34.36 -47.39
C LEU A 5 -19.75 33.01 -48.01
N THR A 6 -19.51 32.97 -49.32
CA THR A 6 -19.13 31.73 -50.03
C THR A 6 -17.79 31.17 -49.56
N ALA A 7 -16.77 32.03 -49.37
CA ALA A 7 -15.48 31.60 -48.84
C ALA A 7 -15.59 31.05 -47.41
N ARG A 8 -16.40 31.67 -46.55
CA ARG A 8 -16.67 31.17 -45.18
C ARG A 8 -17.44 29.86 -45.19
N SER A 9 -18.43 29.71 -46.08
CA SER A 9 -19.17 28.45 -46.24
C SER A 9 -18.25 27.31 -46.70
N ILE A 10 -17.33 27.57 -47.63
CA ILE A 10 -16.36 26.56 -48.09
C ILE A 10 -15.45 26.14 -46.93
N VAL A 11 -14.94 27.08 -46.14
CA VAL A 11 -14.10 26.78 -44.98
C VAL A 11 -14.87 25.94 -43.95
N ILE A 12 -16.12 26.31 -43.63
CA ILE A 12 -16.96 25.56 -42.70
C ILE A 12 -17.19 24.12 -43.21
N VAL A 13 -17.51 23.95 -44.49
CA VAL A 13 -17.71 22.62 -45.09
C VAL A 13 -16.42 21.80 -45.05
N VAL A 14 -15.27 22.39 -45.35
CA VAL A 14 -13.97 21.70 -45.28
C VAL A 14 -13.62 21.29 -43.85
N VAL A 15 -13.86 22.16 -42.86
CA VAL A 15 -13.62 21.84 -41.44
C VAL A 15 -14.55 20.72 -40.98
N ILE A 16 -15.84 20.77 -41.34
CA ILE A 16 -16.79 19.70 -41.02
C ILE A 16 -16.34 18.38 -41.66
N LEU A 17 -15.95 18.38 -42.93
CA LEU A 17 -15.45 17.19 -43.62
C LEU A 17 -14.17 16.65 -42.97
N LEU A 18 -13.25 17.51 -42.52
CA LEU A 18 -12.06 17.11 -41.77
C LEU A 18 -12.39 16.53 -40.40
N CYS A 19 -13.34 17.11 -39.67
CA CYS A 19 -13.81 16.57 -38.39
C CYS A 19 -14.48 15.19 -38.57
N VAL A 20 -15.36 15.06 -39.57
CA VAL A 20 -16.02 13.78 -39.89
C VAL A 20 -14.99 12.74 -40.33
N PHE A 21 -14.03 13.13 -41.16
CA PHE A 21 -12.92 12.26 -41.57
C PHE A 21 -12.04 11.84 -40.38
N GLY A 22 -11.76 12.75 -39.44
CA GLY A 22 -11.00 12.43 -38.23
C GLY A 22 -11.71 11.43 -37.31
N ILE A 23 -13.04 11.44 -37.28
CA ILE A 23 -13.85 10.51 -36.46
C ILE A 23 -14.00 9.13 -37.14
N ILE A 24 -14.20 9.10 -38.46
CA ILE A 24 -14.60 7.90 -39.20
C ILE A 24 -13.43 7.23 -39.95
N GLY A 25 -12.37 7.98 -40.28
CA GLY A 25 -11.32 7.57 -41.22
C GLY A 25 -11.80 7.61 -42.68
N ALA A 26 -11.07 6.98 -43.60
CA ALA A 26 -11.51 6.71 -44.97
C ALA A 26 -12.14 5.31 -45.05
N PRO A 27 -13.44 5.12 -44.75
CA PRO A 27 -14.04 3.79 -44.70
C PRO A 27 -14.10 3.19 -46.11
N LYS A 28 -13.56 1.98 -46.29
CA LYS A 28 -13.71 1.24 -47.55
C LYS A 28 -14.98 0.37 -47.55
N SER A 29 -15.63 0.19 -46.40
CA SER A 29 -16.89 -0.55 -46.25
C SER A 29 -17.79 -0.03 -45.12
N MET A 30 -19.10 -0.32 -45.19
CA MET A 30 -20.07 -0.01 -44.13
C MET A 30 -19.80 -0.78 -42.81
N ALA A 31 -19.13 -1.94 -42.89
CA ALA A 31 -18.73 -2.72 -41.73
C ALA A 31 -17.55 -2.07 -40.98
N GLU A 32 -16.53 -1.59 -41.70
CA GLU A 32 -15.42 -0.82 -41.13
C GLU A 32 -15.90 0.51 -40.53
N LEU A 33 -16.92 1.14 -41.13
CA LEU A 33 -17.48 2.39 -40.62
C LEU A 33 -18.07 2.19 -39.21
N LYS A 34 -18.82 1.11 -39.00
CA LYS A 34 -19.39 0.76 -37.68
C LYS A 34 -18.29 0.39 -36.68
N GLN A 35 -17.26 -0.34 -37.11
CA GLN A 35 -16.15 -0.78 -36.27
C GLN A 35 -15.23 0.39 -35.86
N ASN A 36 -14.90 1.28 -36.79
CA ASN A 36 -14.14 2.50 -36.52
C ASN A 36 -14.90 3.44 -35.57
N TRP A 37 -16.22 3.55 -35.73
CA TRP A 37 -17.03 4.39 -34.85
C TRP A 37 -17.06 3.89 -33.40
N GLN A 38 -17.11 2.56 -33.20
CA GLN A 38 -17.04 1.94 -31.88
C GLN A 38 -15.65 2.03 -31.24
N ASN A 39 -14.58 1.98 -32.04
CA ASN A 39 -13.20 2.04 -31.55
C ASN A 39 -12.68 3.47 -31.33
N ASN A 40 -13.14 4.45 -32.12
CA ASN A 40 -12.67 5.83 -32.05
C ASN A 40 -13.41 6.67 -30.99
N ILE A 41 -14.62 6.27 -30.58
CA ILE A 41 -15.37 6.95 -29.53
C ILE A 41 -15.17 6.25 -28.19
N ARG A 42 -14.32 6.84 -27.36
CA ARG A 42 -14.15 6.44 -25.95
C ARG A 42 -15.32 6.97 -25.14
N LEU A 43 -16.32 6.11 -24.93
CA LEU A 43 -17.46 6.42 -24.06
C LEU A 43 -16.98 6.40 -22.59
N GLY A 44 -17.26 7.48 -21.85
CA GLY A 44 -16.98 7.56 -20.42
C GLY A 44 -17.91 6.68 -19.57
N LEU A 45 -17.62 6.61 -18.27
CA LEU A 45 -18.34 5.79 -17.28
C LEU A 45 -19.86 5.99 -17.32
N ASP A 46 -20.32 7.23 -17.51
CA ASP A 46 -21.75 7.60 -17.53
C ASP A 46 -22.51 6.98 -18.71
N LEU A 47 -21.82 6.67 -19.81
CA LEU A 47 -22.42 6.12 -21.04
C LEU A 47 -22.20 4.60 -21.20
N LYS A 48 -21.14 4.05 -20.60
CA LYS A 48 -20.82 2.59 -20.65
C LYS A 48 -21.30 1.81 -19.42
N GLY A 49 -21.61 2.50 -18.31
CA GLY A 49 -21.76 1.86 -17.01
C GLY A 49 -20.41 1.43 -16.41
N GLY A 50 -20.38 1.23 -15.09
CA GLY A 50 -19.21 0.70 -14.37
C GLY A 50 -19.13 1.13 -12.91
N SER A 51 -18.01 0.78 -12.26
CA SER A 51 -17.81 1.01 -10.83
C SER A 51 -17.05 2.31 -10.55
N HIS A 52 -17.56 3.07 -9.57
CA HIS A 52 -16.96 4.30 -9.05
C HIS A 52 -16.73 4.14 -7.55
N LEU A 53 -15.47 4.15 -7.11
CA LEU A 53 -15.10 3.94 -5.71
C LEU A 53 -14.22 5.09 -5.23
N VAL A 54 -14.56 5.63 -4.05
CA VAL A 54 -13.70 6.53 -3.28
C VAL A 54 -13.20 5.76 -2.08
N LEU A 55 -11.88 5.59 -1.99
CA LEU A 55 -11.21 4.80 -0.96
C LEU A 55 -10.38 5.69 -0.05
N GLN A 56 -10.47 5.51 1.26
CA GLN A 56 -9.67 6.22 2.25
C GLN A 56 -8.36 5.47 2.52
N VAL A 57 -7.22 6.11 2.26
CA VAL A 57 -5.90 5.55 2.59
C VAL A 57 -5.66 5.63 4.10
N GLN A 58 -5.25 4.51 4.69
CA GLN A 58 -4.96 4.38 6.12
C GLN A 58 -3.54 4.87 6.44
N VAL A 59 -3.30 6.18 6.33
CA VAL A 59 -1.96 6.77 6.56
C VAL A 59 -1.47 6.63 8.01
N GLN A 60 -2.38 6.43 8.97
CA GLN A 60 -2.01 6.13 10.35
C GLN A 60 -1.27 4.80 10.46
N ASP A 61 -1.59 3.80 9.64
CA ASP A 61 -0.90 2.51 9.66
C ASP A 61 0.54 2.62 9.13
N ALA A 62 0.77 3.49 8.15
CA ALA A 62 2.12 3.82 7.70
C ALA A 62 2.93 4.52 8.79
N ALA A 63 2.33 5.47 9.52
CA ALA A 63 2.98 6.13 10.65
C ALA A 63 3.34 5.15 11.78
N LYS A 64 2.45 4.20 12.10
CA LYS A 64 2.71 3.11 13.04
C LYS A 64 3.88 2.24 12.60
N ALA A 65 3.87 1.81 11.33
CA ALA A 65 4.92 0.95 10.79
C ALA A 65 6.29 1.64 10.78
N GLU A 66 6.35 2.93 10.42
CA GLU A 66 7.60 3.72 10.50
C GLU A 66 8.10 3.81 11.94
N ALA A 67 7.19 4.08 12.90
CA ALA A 67 7.54 4.12 14.31
C ALA A 67 8.07 2.76 14.82
N ASP A 68 7.45 1.64 14.44
CA ASP A 68 7.92 0.30 14.82
C ASP A 68 9.33 0.01 14.25
N GLN A 69 9.57 0.37 12.99
CA GLN A 69 10.90 0.23 12.36
C GLN A 69 11.96 1.11 13.05
N VAL A 70 11.59 2.31 13.48
CA VAL A 70 12.49 3.19 14.25
C VAL A 70 12.77 2.59 15.63
N ILE A 71 11.76 2.04 16.31
CA ILE A 71 11.91 1.39 17.62
C ILE A 71 12.88 0.21 17.52
N ASP A 72 12.73 -0.65 16.52
CA ASP A 72 13.59 -1.82 16.36
C ASP A 72 15.04 -1.43 16.06
N ARG A 73 15.26 -0.48 15.14
CA ARG A 73 16.58 0.08 14.86
C ARG A 73 17.20 0.75 16.09
N MET A 74 16.40 1.48 16.87
CA MET A 74 16.84 2.16 18.09
C MET A 74 17.26 1.18 19.16
N LYS A 75 16.50 0.10 19.37
CA LYS A 75 16.89 -0.97 20.30
C LYS A 75 18.25 -1.56 19.93
N GLU A 76 18.52 -1.77 18.65
CA GLU A 76 19.83 -2.26 18.20
C GLU A 76 20.96 -1.26 18.44
N ASP A 77 20.76 0.01 18.10
CA ASP A 77 21.78 1.04 18.23
C ASP A 77 22.07 1.36 19.72
N LEU A 78 21.06 1.34 20.58
CA LEU A 78 21.24 1.47 22.04
C LEU A 78 22.06 0.30 22.61
N LYS A 79 21.82 -0.94 22.16
CA LYS A 79 22.63 -2.11 22.56
C LYS A 79 24.09 -1.93 22.16
N LYS A 80 24.35 -1.50 20.92
CA LYS A 80 25.72 -1.29 20.41
C LYS A 80 26.47 -0.24 21.23
N GLN A 81 25.78 0.80 21.68
CA GLN A 81 26.36 1.86 22.52
C GLN A 81 26.33 1.53 24.03
N ASN A 82 25.90 0.33 24.40
CA ASN A 82 25.73 -0.11 25.79
C ASN A 82 24.86 0.86 26.63
N ILE A 83 23.88 1.50 25.99
CA ILE A 83 22.94 2.39 26.64
C ILE A 83 21.80 1.56 27.22
N SER A 84 21.49 1.73 28.51
CA SER A 84 20.40 1.01 29.16
C SER A 84 19.06 1.72 28.99
N TRP A 85 17.98 0.96 28.83
CA TRP A 85 16.59 1.46 28.82
C TRP A 85 15.66 0.39 29.43
N ASN A 86 14.48 0.80 29.90
CA ASN A 86 13.48 -0.12 30.46
C ASN A 86 12.47 -0.57 29.39
N SER A 87 11.88 0.38 28.67
CA SER A 87 10.88 0.10 27.62
C SER A 87 10.93 1.16 26.53
N ILE A 88 10.57 0.75 25.31
CA ILE A 88 10.41 1.61 24.14
C ILE A 88 9.17 1.11 23.41
N ASP A 89 8.14 1.94 23.42
CA ASP A 89 6.82 1.65 22.86
C ASP A 89 6.29 2.87 22.11
N ARG A 90 5.26 2.70 21.29
CA ARG A 90 4.54 3.81 20.66
C ARG A 90 3.08 3.85 21.09
N ASN A 91 2.42 4.99 20.89
CA ASN A 91 0.97 5.03 20.91
C ASN A 91 0.38 4.32 19.67
N ASP A 92 -0.95 4.17 19.67
CA ASP A 92 -1.67 3.47 18.61
C ASP A 92 -2.83 4.31 18.06
N PRO A 93 -2.56 5.26 17.14
CA PRO A 93 -3.61 6.08 16.53
C PRO A 93 -4.58 5.19 15.73
N GLN A 94 -5.86 5.21 16.07
CA GLN A 94 -6.86 4.32 15.46
C GLN A 94 -7.44 4.89 14.16
N VAL A 95 -7.49 6.22 14.03
CA VAL A 95 -8.10 6.91 12.91
C VAL A 95 -7.07 7.73 12.14
N VAL A 96 -7.38 8.01 10.87
CA VAL A 96 -6.52 8.77 9.94
C VAL A 96 -6.15 10.16 10.49
N GLN A 97 -7.09 10.82 11.17
CA GLN A 97 -6.90 12.16 11.72
C GLN A 97 -5.83 12.17 12.82
N ASP A 98 -5.65 11.05 13.52
CA ASP A 98 -4.70 10.93 14.63
C ASP A 98 -3.31 10.49 14.16
N ALA A 99 -3.08 10.34 12.85
CA ALA A 99 -1.78 9.93 12.32
C ALA A 99 -0.63 10.85 12.77
N ASP A 100 -0.89 12.15 12.92
CA ASP A 100 0.11 13.14 13.40
C ASP A 100 0.40 13.02 14.89
N SER A 101 -0.46 12.33 15.64
CA SER A 101 -0.29 12.13 17.08
C SER A 101 0.78 11.07 17.41
N ILE A 102 1.29 10.35 16.39
CA ILE A 102 2.27 9.27 16.55
C ILE A 102 3.44 9.71 17.45
N GLN A 103 3.68 8.94 18.50
CA GLN A 103 4.68 9.22 19.51
C GLN A 103 5.33 7.91 19.97
N ILE A 104 6.65 7.89 19.95
CA ILE A 104 7.46 6.86 20.59
C ILE A 104 7.77 7.34 22.01
N THR A 105 7.55 6.51 23.01
CA THR A 105 7.88 6.76 24.42
C THR A 105 9.02 5.83 24.83
N ILE A 106 10.08 6.43 25.33
CA ILE A 106 11.27 5.75 25.84
C ILE A 106 11.28 5.95 27.35
N LYS A 107 11.39 4.87 28.13
CA LYS A 107 11.42 4.94 29.59
C LYS A 107 12.69 4.33 30.16
N GLY A 108 13.15 4.91 31.27
CA GLY A 108 14.21 4.33 32.09
C GLY A 108 15.62 4.43 31.51
N VAL A 109 15.93 5.50 30.76
CA VAL A 109 17.32 5.82 30.40
C VAL A 109 18.01 6.41 31.63
N PRO A 110 19.13 5.83 32.12
CA PRO A 110 19.83 6.35 33.29
C PRO A 110 20.31 7.79 33.09
N ALA A 111 20.18 8.64 34.12
CA ALA A 111 20.58 10.05 34.05
C ALA A 111 22.07 10.22 33.67
N THR A 112 22.93 9.28 34.08
CA THR A 112 24.37 9.24 33.74
C THR A 112 24.63 9.03 32.24
N GLN A 113 23.68 8.44 31.51
CA GLN A 113 23.78 8.13 30.07
C GLN A 113 22.95 9.09 29.21
N SER A 114 22.25 10.05 29.81
CA SER A 114 21.34 10.98 29.11
C SER A 114 22.01 11.77 27.99
N SER A 115 23.28 12.17 28.17
CA SER A 115 24.05 12.88 27.14
C SER A 115 24.34 11.97 25.93
N ALA A 116 24.85 10.76 26.18
CA ALA A 116 25.13 9.78 25.12
C ALA A 116 23.86 9.40 24.36
N PHE A 117 22.76 9.19 25.07
CA PHE A 117 21.45 8.92 24.48
C PHE A 117 20.99 10.06 23.57
N ARG A 118 20.95 11.30 24.06
CA ARG A 118 20.53 12.46 23.26
C ARG A 118 21.39 12.66 22.02
N SER A 119 22.71 12.48 22.14
CA SER A 119 23.63 12.58 21.00
C SER A 119 23.33 11.52 19.95
N LEU A 120 23.17 10.25 20.35
CA LEU A 120 22.80 9.16 19.44
C LEU A 120 21.50 9.46 18.71
N ILE A 121 20.48 9.93 19.44
CA ILE A 121 19.18 10.20 18.83
C ILE A 121 19.25 11.35 17.82
N ASN A 122 19.92 12.44 18.18
CA ASN A 122 20.08 13.60 17.30
C ASN A 122 20.89 13.29 16.04
N GLU A 123 21.85 12.37 16.12
CA GLU A 123 22.69 11.96 15.00
C GLU A 123 21.95 11.00 14.04
N ARG A 124 21.20 10.04 14.59
CA ARG A 124 20.67 8.89 13.82
C ARG A 124 19.19 8.99 13.47
N TYR A 125 18.42 9.78 14.21
CA TYR A 125 16.97 9.92 14.04
C TYR A 125 16.59 11.39 13.88
N SER A 126 17.28 12.09 12.98
CA SER A 126 17.07 13.52 12.70
C SER A 126 15.63 13.86 12.29
N ASP A 127 14.88 12.90 11.79
CA ASP A 127 13.49 13.07 11.33
C ASP A 127 12.48 13.12 12.50
N TRP A 128 12.97 12.83 13.71
CA TRP A 128 12.21 12.79 14.94
C TRP A 128 12.70 13.88 15.92
N VAL A 129 11.76 14.52 16.59
CA VAL A 129 12.00 15.50 17.64
C VAL A 129 11.93 14.80 18.99
N LEU A 130 13.06 14.77 19.70
CA LEU A 130 13.17 14.24 21.05
C LEU A 130 12.78 15.30 22.08
N THR A 131 11.85 14.96 22.98
CA THR A 131 11.42 15.79 24.12
C THR A 131 11.65 15.00 25.41
N ALA A 132 12.27 15.64 26.41
CA ALA A 132 12.39 15.03 27.74
C ALA A 132 11.04 15.14 28.47
N VAL A 133 10.54 14.03 29.00
CA VAL A 133 9.31 13.99 29.80
C VAL A 133 9.66 14.17 31.28
N ASN A 134 10.70 13.48 31.73
CA ASN A 134 11.28 13.61 33.07
C ASN A 134 12.80 13.34 33.03
N SER A 135 13.42 13.01 34.16
CA SER A 135 14.86 12.76 34.25
C SER A 135 15.34 11.48 33.53
N THR A 136 14.46 10.51 33.31
CA THR A 136 14.79 9.20 32.71
C THR A 136 13.97 8.85 31.48
N ASP A 137 12.86 9.55 31.25
CA ASP A 137 11.89 9.23 30.22
C ASP A 137 11.82 10.32 29.15
N TYR A 138 11.63 9.88 27.92
CA TYR A 138 11.64 10.71 26.73
C TYR A 138 10.46 10.35 25.83
N ALA A 139 10.03 11.33 25.04
CA ALA A 139 9.06 11.17 23.98
C ALA A 139 9.69 11.62 22.66
N MET A 140 9.48 10.86 21.60
CA MET A 140 9.87 11.23 20.25
C MET A 140 8.63 11.37 19.38
N ARG A 141 8.56 12.48 18.65
CA ARG A 141 7.53 12.72 17.63
C ARG A 141 8.18 12.95 16.28
N MET A 142 7.54 12.49 15.22
CA MET A 142 7.99 12.80 13.87
C MET A 142 7.87 14.30 13.61
N LYS A 143 8.83 14.88 12.89
CA LYS A 143 8.74 16.29 12.48
C LYS A 143 7.50 16.51 11.60
N PRO A 144 6.86 17.69 11.66
CA PRO A 144 5.69 18.00 10.82
C PRO A 144 5.95 17.86 9.31
N SER A 145 7.14 18.19 8.84
CA SER A 145 7.51 17.99 7.42
C SER A 145 7.54 16.52 7.04
N GLU A 146 8.12 15.69 7.89
CA GLU A 146 8.34 14.27 7.64
C GLU A 146 7.04 13.47 7.71
N ILE A 147 6.14 13.80 8.65
CA ILE A 147 4.83 13.13 8.70
C ILE A 147 3.98 13.48 7.47
N VAL A 148 4.02 14.74 6.99
CA VAL A 148 3.33 15.14 5.76
C VAL A 148 3.91 14.41 4.55
N ALA A 149 5.24 14.32 4.45
CA ALA A 149 5.92 13.57 3.39
C ALA A 149 5.53 12.08 3.43
N LEU A 150 5.61 11.44 4.61
CA LEU A 150 5.24 10.04 4.81
C LEU A 150 3.79 9.77 4.36
N LYS A 151 2.85 10.63 4.76
CA LYS A 151 1.45 10.51 4.36
C LYS A 151 1.27 10.63 2.85
N ARG A 152 1.93 11.60 2.21
CA ARG A 152 1.89 11.79 0.75
C ARG A 152 2.45 10.58 0.02
N ASP A 153 3.63 10.13 0.41
CA ASP A 153 4.32 9.00 -0.21
C ASP A 153 3.54 7.69 0.00
N THR A 154 2.83 7.58 1.13
CA THR A 154 1.90 6.46 1.38
C THR A 154 0.73 6.49 0.39
N VAL A 155 0.09 7.64 0.18
CA VAL A 155 -0.98 7.75 -0.82
C VAL A 155 -0.49 7.41 -2.23
N GLU A 156 0.68 7.92 -2.62
CA GLU A 156 1.25 7.62 -3.94
C GLU A 156 1.53 6.12 -4.12
N ARG A 157 2.10 5.46 -3.09
CA ARG A 157 2.33 4.02 -3.09
C ARG A 157 1.03 3.23 -3.16
N GLU A 158 0.00 3.65 -2.47
CA GLU A 158 -1.32 3.02 -2.54
C GLU A 158 -1.96 3.19 -3.91
N ILE A 159 -1.86 4.36 -4.55
CA ILE A 159 -2.32 4.57 -5.93
C ILE A 159 -1.65 3.57 -6.89
N GLN A 160 -0.33 3.39 -6.77
CA GLN A 160 0.41 2.43 -7.59
C GLN A 160 -0.02 0.99 -7.29
N THR A 161 -0.19 0.64 -6.01
CA THR A 161 -0.59 -0.70 -5.57
C THR A 161 -1.99 -1.05 -6.07
N ILE A 162 -2.94 -0.14 -5.88
CA ILE A 162 -4.30 -0.25 -6.39
C ILE A 162 -4.27 -0.39 -7.90
N GLY A 163 -3.52 0.48 -8.59
CA GLY A 163 -3.29 0.43 -10.04
C GLY A 163 -2.86 -0.95 -10.50
N ASN A 164 -1.78 -1.50 -9.93
CA ASN A 164 -1.26 -2.82 -10.28
C ASN A 164 -2.27 -3.95 -10.01
N ARG A 165 -3.08 -3.86 -8.94
CA ARG A 165 -4.12 -4.86 -8.65
C ARG A 165 -5.22 -4.85 -9.69
N ILE A 166 -5.69 -3.66 -10.08
CA ILE A 166 -6.74 -3.56 -11.10
C ILE A 166 -6.21 -3.79 -12.53
N ASP A 167 -4.89 -3.74 -12.79
CA ASP A 167 -4.29 -4.19 -14.08
C ASP A 167 -4.58 -5.66 -14.33
N GLN A 168 -4.62 -6.48 -13.28
CA GLN A 168 -4.88 -7.91 -13.37
C GLN A 168 -6.30 -8.22 -13.89
N LEU A 169 -7.20 -7.25 -13.87
CA LEU A 169 -8.55 -7.37 -14.43
C LEU A 169 -8.58 -7.24 -15.96
N GLY A 170 -7.48 -6.83 -16.60
CA GLY A 170 -7.40 -6.70 -18.06
C GLY A 170 -8.24 -5.57 -18.65
N LEU A 171 -8.58 -4.55 -17.84
CA LEU A 171 -9.44 -3.44 -18.25
C LEU A 171 -8.62 -2.36 -18.98
N ALA A 172 -9.07 -1.98 -20.18
CA ALA A 172 -8.34 -1.04 -21.04
C ALA A 172 -8.44 0.44 -20.62
N GLU A 173 -9.51 0.86 -19.92
CA GLU A 173 -9.80 2.28 -19.62
C GLU A 173 -10.00 2.56 -18.12
N LYS A 174 -9.18 1.93 -17.27
CA LYS A 174 -9.21 2.15 -15.82
C LYS A 174 -8.50 3.46 -15.41
N SER A 175 -8.92 4.06 -14.30
CA SER A 175 -8.27 5.24 -13.72
C SER A 175 -8.18 5.14 -12.20
N VAL A 176 -6.99 5.47 -11.66
CA VAL A 176 -6.73 5.56 -10.22
C VAL A 176 -6.06 6.90 -9.98
N GLN A 177 -6.69 7.76 -9.19
CA GLN A 177 -6.23 9.13 -8.98
C GLN A 177 -6.42 9.52 -7.52
N GLN A 178 -5.57 10.42 -7.02
CA GLN A 178 -5.82 11.04 -5.74
C GLN A 178 -7.13 11.83 -5.78
N TYR A 179 -7.90 11.76 -4.70
CA TYR A 179 -9.20 12.40 -4.54
C TYR A 179 -9.27 13.15 -3.21
N GLY A 180 -10.21 14.10 -3.13
CA GLY A 180 -10.40 14.96 -1.97
C GLY A 180 -9.59 16.26 -2.05
N ARG A 181 -9.86 17.18 -1.11
CA ARG A 181 -9.14 18.45 -1.02
C ARG A 181 -7.71 18.20 -0.52
N ALA A 182 -6.76 18.95 -1.08
CA ALA A 182 -5.36 18.88 -0.67
C ALA A 182 -5.22 19.08 0.84
N GLY A 183 -4.83 18.03 1.57
CA GLY A 183 -4.49 18.12 3.00
C GLY A 183 -5.10 17.03 3.88
N ASP A 184 -6.41 16.78 3.77
CA ASP A 184 -7.14 16.21 4.93
C ASP A 184 -7.77 14.84 4.69
N GLU A 185 -8.02 14.46 3.43
CA GLU A 185 -8.87 13.31 3.14
C GLU A 185 -8.13 12.11 2.58
N TYR A 186 -6.83 12.18 2.25
CA TYR A 186 -6.00 11.05 1.74
C TYR A 186 -6.79 9.98 0.95
N GLN A 187 -7.62 10.42 0.03
CA GLN A 187 -8.57 9.57 -0.68
C GLN A 187 -8.03 9.23 -2.05
N VAL A 188 -8.45 8.08 -2.55
CA VAL A 188 -8.12 7.60 -3.89
C VAL A 188 -9.43 7.30 -4.61
N LEU A 189 -9.60 7.93 -5.76
CA LEU A 189 -10.68 7.66 -6.68
C LEU A 189 -10.27 6.55 -7.65
N VAL A 190 -11.10 5.50 -7.71
CA VAL A 190 -10.96 4.37 -8.63
C VAL A 190 -12.17 4.32 -9.56
N GLN A 191 -11.90 4.33 -10.85
CA GLN A 191 -12.90 4.25 -11.92
C GLN A 191 -12.63 3.03 -12.80
N LEU A 192 -13.63 2.15 -12.90
CA LEU A 192 -13.57 0.92 -13.67
C LEU A 192 -14.78 0.83 -14.62
N PRO A 193 -14.66 1.34 -15.85
CA PRO A 193 -15.71 1.20 -16.86
C PRO A 193 -15.96 -0.28 -17.20
N GLY A 194 -17.22 -0.66 -17.36
CA GLY A 194 -17.61 -2.03 -17.72
C GLY A 194 -17.46 -3.07 -16.59
N VAL A 195 -17.24 -2.63 -15.35
CA VAL A 195 -17.29 -3.49 -14.15
C VAL A 195 -18.52 -3.13 -13.33
N ASP A 196 -19.50 -4.03 -13.29
CA ASP A 196 -20.79 -3.79 -12.65
C ASP A 196 -20.86 -4.22 -11.17
N ASP A 197 -19.79 -4.86 -10.66
CA ASP A 197 -19.71 -5.32 -9.27
C ASP A 197 -18.61 -4.57 -8.47
N PRO A 198 -18.97 -3.46 -7.80
CA PRO A 198 -18.03 -2.71 -6.96
C PRO A 198 -17.57 -3.50 -5.72
N ALA A 199 -18.34 -4.49 -5.24
CA ALA A 199 -18.01 -5.25 -4.04
C ALA A 199 -16.83 -6.18 -4.30
N ARG A 200 -16.85 -6.89 -5.43
CA ARG A 200 -15.72 -7.72 -5.88
C ARG A 200 -14.45 -6.91 -6.10
N VAL A 201 -14.59 -5.70 -6.66
CA VAL A 201 -13.47 -4.77 -6.83
C VAL A 201 -12.91 -4.33 -5.49
N LYS A 202 -13.79 -3.97 -4.55
CA LYS A 202 -13.40 -3.58 -3.19
C LYS A 202 -12.68 -4.72 -2.47
N GLU A 203 -13.09 -5.97 -2.65
CA GLU A 203 -12.41 -7.13 -2.08
C GLU A 203 -10.99 -7.31 -2.65
N LEU A 204 -10.85 -7.21 -3.97
CA LEU A 204 -9.55 -7.28 -4.65
C LEU A 204 -8.60 -6.16 -4.20
N ILE A 205 -9.12 -4.93 -4.09
CA ILE A 205 -8.34 -3.76 -3.68
C ILE A 205 -8.07 -3.75 -2.17
N GLY A 206 -9.04 -4.14 -1.34
CA GLY A 206 -9.00 -4.03 0.11
C GLY A 206 -8.23 -5.14 0.82
N THR A 207 -7.86 -6.21 0.13
CA THR A 207 -7.04 -7.28 0.72
C THR A 207 -5.61 -6.77 0.91
N THR A 208 -5.20 -6.41 2.12
CA THR A 208 -3.80 -6.08 2.43
C THR A 208 -2.95 -7.34 2.36
N ALA A 209 -2.58 -7.75 1.15
CA ALA A 209 -1.71 -8.90 0.92
C ALA A 209 -0.27 -8.54 1.30
N VAL A 210 0.06 -8.67 2.59
CA VAL A 210 1.45 -8.62 3.05
C VAL A 210 2.06 -10.00 2.82
N LEU A 211 3.00 -10.09 1.87
CA LEU A 211 3.78 -11.29 1.64
C LEU A 211 5.08 -11.22 2.47
N GLU A 212 5.29 -12.24 3.30
CA GLU A 212 6.53 -12.44 4.06
C GLU A 212 7.02 -13.87 3.80
N ILE A 213 8.27 -14.00 3.38
CA ILE A 213 8.97 -15.27 3.32
C ILE A 213 9.94 -15.28 4.51
N THR A 214 9.71 -16.21 5.42
CA THR A 214 10.49 -16.36 6.66
C THR A 214 10.92 -17.80 6.84
N ASP A 215 11.99 -17.99 7.61
CA ASP A 215 12.53 -19.30 7.91
C ASP A 215 11.70 -20.00 9.00
N VAL A 216 11.39 -21.27 8.73
CA VAL A 216 10.72 -22.13 9.70
C VAL A 216 11.77 -22.58 10.72
N LYS A 217 11.55 -22.25 11.98
CA LYS A 217 12.42 -22.62 13.10
C LYS A 217 11.99 -23.95 13.72
N ASP A 218 10.69 -24.19 13.81
CA ASP A 218 10.13 -25.40 14.44
C ASP A 218 8.66 -25.64 14.02
N GLY A 219 8.13 -26.83 14.31
CA GLY A 219 6.78 -27.29 14.00
C GLY A 219 6.72 -28.43 12.95
N PRO A 220 5.52 -28.86 12.53
CA PRO A 220 4.21 -28.33 12.90
C PRO A 220 3.75 -28.71 14.31
N PHE A 221 3.07 -27.78 14.98
CA PHE A 221 2.37 -28.00 16.25
C PHE A 221 0.86 -28.09 16.03
N ALA A 222 0.17 -28.93 16.81
CA ALA A 222 -1.28 -29.12 16.70
C ALA A 222 -2.12 -27.92 17.19
N SER A 223 -1.55 -27.04 18.01
CA SER A 223 -2.18 -25.79 18.44
C SER A 223 -1.12 -24.74 18.78
N ARG A 224 -1.56 -23.48 18.94
CA ARG A 224 -0.69 -22.37 19.37
C ARG A 224 -0.10 -22.64 20.76
N GLU A 225 -0.91 -23.17 21.67
CA GLU A 225 -0.53 -23.48 23.06
C GLU A 225 0.50 -24.61 23.11
N ALA A 226 0.38 -25.61 22.23
CA ALA A 226 1.36 -26.67 22.10
C ALA A 226 2.74 -26.13 21.69
N GLY A 227 2.77 -25.19 20.72
CA GLY A 227 4.02 -24.51 20.31
C GLY A 227 4.62 -23.66 21.44
N LEU A 228 3.81 -22.92 22.19
CA LEU A 228 4.27 -22.17 23.37
C LEU A 228 4.83 -23.09 24.46
N SER A 229 4.14 -24.19 24.75
CA SER A 229 4.53 -25.14 25.79
C SER A 229 5.82 -25.88 25.44
N ALA A 230 6.03 -26.20 24.16
CA ALA A 230 7.27 -26.80 23.67
C ALA A 230 8.51 -25.93 23.92
N HIS A 231 8.34 -24.61 24.05
CA HIS A 231 9.40 -23.66 24.36
C HIS A 231 9.33 -23.11 25.79
N GLY A 232 8.73 -23.84 26.73
CA GLY A 232 8.71 -23.44 28.14
C GLY A 232 7.81 -22.24 28.43
N GLY A 233 6.80 -21.99 27.60
CA GLY A 233 5.79 -20.95 27.79
C GLY A 233 6.20 -19.57 27.27
N VAL A 234 7.45 -19.39 26.82
CA VAL A 234 7.95 -18.13 26.23
C VAL A 234 8.63 -18.44 24.92
N LEU A 235 8.27 -17.69 23.87
CA LEU A 235 8.87 -17.91 22.55
C LEU A 235 10.35 -17.50 22.54
N PRO A 236 11.21 -18.22 21.81
CA PRO A 236 12.59 -17.82 21.59
C PRO A 236 12.69 -16.40 21.01
N LEU A 237 13.80 -15.71 21.28
CA LEU A 237 14.06 -14.36 20.76
C LEU A 237 13.89 -14.31 19.23
N ASN A 238 13.29 -13.24 18.74
CA ASN A 238 13.05 -13.00 17.31
C ASN A 238 12.24 -14.10 16.62
N THR A 239 11.29 -14.73 17.32
CA THR A 239 10.36 -15.69 16.71
C THR A 239 8.90 -15.28 16.90
N LYS A 240 8.02 -15.87 16.08
CA LYS A 240 6.56 -15.78 16.20
C LYS A 240 5.93 -17.12 15.80
N LEU A 241 4.78 -17.44 16.37
CA LEU A 241 3.97 -18.59 15.94
C LEU A 241 2.98 -18.13 14.87
N VAL A 242 2.94 -18.84 13.75
CA VAL A 242 2.05 -18.56 12.62
C VAL A 242 1.24 -19.80 12.30
N ARG A 243 -0.06 -19.61 12.07
CA ARG A 243 -0.97 -20.67 11.66
C ARG A 243 -0.80 -20.95 10.17
N SER A 244 -0.68 -22.22 9.81
CA SER A 244 -0.70 -22.69 8.43
C SER A 244 -2.14 -22.74 7.90
N ILE A 245 -2.32 -22.38 6.63
CA ILE A 245 -3.56 -22.62 5.90
C ILE A 245 -3.47 -24.05 5.33
N PRO A 246 -4.34 -24.99 5.74
CA PRO A 246 -4.26 -26.37 5.29
C PRO A 246 -4.42 -26.44 3.77
N ARG A 247 -3.55 -27.20 3.12
CA ARG A 247 -3.71 -27.55 1.70
C ARG A 247 -4.83 -28.60 1.61
N ALA A 248 -5.55 -28.64 0.49
CA ALA A 248 -6.59 -29.66 0.28
C ALA A 248 -6.07 -31.06 0.63
N GLY A 249 -6.64 -31.70 1.66
CA GLY A 249 -6.24 -33.02 2.16
C GLY A 249 -5.51 -33.05 3.52
N SER A 250 -5.13 -31.91 4.10
CA SER A 250 -4.62 -31.86 5.49
C SER A 250 -5.73 -31.46 6.47
N GLU A 251 -6.15 -32.39 7.32
CA GLU A 251 -7.05 -32.12 8.44
C GLU A 251 -6.27 -31.70 9.68
N GLY A 252 -6.80 -30.71 10.40
CA GLY A 252 -6.24 -30.22 11.66
C GLY A 252 -5.57 -28.85 11.55
N GLU A 253 -5.57 -28.14 12.67
CA GLU A 253 -4.86 -26.89 12.82
C GLU A 253 -3.35 -27.17 12.94
N GLN A 254 -2.54 -26.45 12.16
CA GLN A 254 -1.09 -26.57 12.18
C GLN A 254 -0.47 -25.20 12.42
N TRP A 255 0.46 -25.15 13.37
CA TRP A 255 1.22 -23.96 13.72
C TRP A 255 2.70 -24.19 13.50
N TYR A 256 3.40 -23.17 13.01
CA TYR A 256 4.84 -23.19 12.82
C TYR A 256 5.48 -22.05 13.63
N LEU A 257 6.62 -22.34 14.24
CA LEU A 257 7.50 -21.31 14.78
C LEU A 257 8.35 -20.78 13.63
N VAL A 258 8.31 -19.47 13.41
CA VAL A 258 9.05 -18.82 12.33
C VAL A 258 9.85 -17.63 12.86
N GLY A 259 10.83 -17.19 12.07
CA GLY A 259 11.51 -15.92 12.30
C GLY A 259 10.53 -14.75 12.37
N ARG A 260 10.75 -13.82 13.30
CA ARG A 260 9.97 -12.59 13.39
C ARG A 260 10.26 -11.66 12.20
N ASN A 261 11.52 -11.62 11.78
CA ASN A 261 11.97 -10.81 10.65
C ASN A 261 11.91 -11.67 9.38
N PRO A 262 11.23 -11.22 8.31
CA PRO A 262 11.21 -11.93 7.04
C PRO A 262 12.59 -11.89 6.39
N VAL A 263 12.93 -12.98 5.68
CA VAL A 263 14.13 -13.06 4.83
C VAL A 263 13.87 -12.32 3.52
N ILE A 264 12.65 -12.43 2.98
CA ILE A 264 12.21 -11.72 1.78
C ILE A 264 10.82 -11.16 2.06
N SER A 265 10.60 -9.89 1.73
CA SER A 265 9.29 -9.25 1.78
C SER A 265 8.66 -9.14 0.40
N GLY A 266 7.33 -9.02 0.33
CA GLY A 266 6.61 -8.75 -0.92
C GLY A 266 7.06 -7.47 -1.62
N ARG A 267 7.71 -6.54 -0.91
CA ARG A 267 8.29 -5.30 -1.47
C ARG A 267 9.49 -5.56 -2.38
N GLU A 268 10.13 -6.72 -2.24
CA GLU A 268 11.28 -7.14 -3.05
C GLU A 268 10.84 -7.91 -4.31
N MET A 269 9.56 -8.29 -4.42
CA MET A 269 9.00 -9.00 -5.57
C MET A 269 8.72 -8.04 -6.73
N ARG A 270 9.12 -8.41 -7.95
CA ARG A 270 8.88 -7.61 -9.16
C ARG A 270 7.50 -7.85 -9.77
N ASN A 271 7.06 -9.10 -9.80
CA ASN A 271 5.78 -9.52 -10.36
C ASN A 271 5.37 -10.87 -9.74
N ALA A 272 4.10 -11.23 -9.94
CA ALA A 272 3.56 -12.55 -9.65
C ALA A 272 2.52 -12.89 -10.73
N ARG A 273 2.55 -14.10 -11.29
CA ARG A 273 1.63 -14.53 -12.35
C ARG A 273 1.16 -15.96 -12.11
N ALA A 274 -0.14 -16.19 -12.26
CA ALA A 274 -0.66 -17.54 -12.30
C ALA A 274 -0.18 -18.24 -13.59
N GLY A 275 0.38 -19.43 -13.45
CA GLY A 275 0.83 -20.29 -14.54
C GLY A 275 0.43 -21.74 -14.27
N GLN A 276 0.68 -22.60 -15.25
CA GLN A 276 0.61 -24.04 -15.06
C GLN A 276 2.01 -24.62 -15.21
N ASP A 277 2.36 -25.53 -14.29
CA ASP A 277 3.57 -26.33 -14.41
C ASP A 277 3.46 -27.35 -15.56
N GLU A 278 4.54 -28.09 -15.81
CA GLU A 278 4.59 -29.16 -16.83
C GLU A 278 3.52 -30.26 -16.62
N PHE A 279 2.94 -30.35 -15.43
CA PHE A 279 1.90 -31.29 -15.04
C PHE A 279 0.48 -30.69 -15.07
N ARG A 280 0.32 -29.48 -15.64
CA ARG A 280 -0.95 -28.73 -15.71
C ARG A 280 -1.50 -28.35 -14.33
N LYS A 281 -0.65 -28.27 -13.31
CA LYS A 281 -1.02 -27.80 -11.98
C LYS A 281 -0.84 -26.30 -11.91
N TRP A 282 -1.86 -25.60 -11.42
CA TRP A 282 -1.79 -24.16 -11.21
C TRP A 282 -0.76 -23.81 -10.13
N GLU A 283 0.11 -22.87 -10.45
CA GLU A 283 1.12 -22.30 -9.57
C GLU A 283 1.25 -20.78 -9.77
N THR A 284 1.88 -20.11 -8.82
CA THR A 284 2.21 -18.69 -8.92
C THR A 284 3.71 -18.57 -9.18
N ASN A 285 4.05 -18.02 -10.34
CA ASN A 285 5.42 -17.70 -10.78
C ASN A 285 5.78 -16.24 -10.48
#